data_AF-A0A3D2XZM8-F1
#
_entry.id   AF-A0A3D2XZM8-F1
#
_cell.length_a   1.000
_cell.length_b   1.000
_cell.length_c   1.000
_cell.angle_alpha   90.00
_cell.angle_beta   90.00
_cell.angle_gamma   90.00
#
_symmetry.space_group_name_H-M   'P 1'
#
loop_
_entity.id
_entity.type
_entity.pdbx_description
1 polymer ?
#
loop_
_entity_poly.entity_id
_entity_poly.type
_entity_poly.pdbx_seq_one_letter_code
_entity_poly.pdbx_strand_id
1 'polypeptide(L)' 'MSNKLNVAIIGSGNIGTDLMIKVLRTSSNLKMSVMVGIDPQSDGLARAQRMGVATTHEGV' A
#
# COMPACT_ATOMS: atom_id res chain seq x y z
N MET A 1 -14.26 17.08 -2.98
CA MET A 1 -13.43 15.93 -2.53
C MET A 1 -13.56 14.82 -3.57
N SER A 2 -12.46 14.16 -3.98
CA SER A 2 -12.57 13.02 -4.89
C SER A 2 -13.24 11.86 -4.14
N ASN A 3 -14.31 11.28 -4.69
CA ASN A 3 -15.09 10.19 -4.09
C ASN A 3 -14.37 8.83 -4.20
N LYS A 4 -13.08 8.80 -3.86
CA LYS A 4 -12.24 7.60 -3.97
C LYS A 4 -12.45 6.70 -2.75
N LEU A 5 -12.60 5.40 -2.99
CA LEU A 5 -12.69 4.39 -1.94
C LEU A 5 -11.30 4.10 -1.36
N ASN A 6 -11.23 4.06 -0.03
CA ASN A 6 -10.03 3.72 0.70
C ASN A 6 -9.75 2.21 0.56
N VAL A 7 -8.50 1.84 0.27
CA VAL A 7 -8.07 0.44 0.15
C VAL A 7 -6.84 0.13 0.98
N ALA A 8 -6.80 -1.11 1.48
CA ALA A 8 -5.63 -1.74 2.08
C ALA A 8 -5.08 -2.79 1.11
N ILE A 9 -3.76 -2.99 1.11
CA ILE A 9 -3.11 -4.11 0.42
C ILE A 9 -2.44 -4.98 1.48
N ILE A 10 -2.76 -6.28 1.47
CA ILE A 10 -2.11 -7.29 2.33
C ILE A 10 -1.14 -8.09 1.48
N GLY A 11 0.14 -8.07 1.88
CA GLY A 11 1.25 -8.65 1.16
C GLY A 11 2.15 -7.59 0.51
N SER A 12 3.27 -7.28 1.16
CA SER A 12 4.25 -6.28 0.72
C SER A 12 5.33 -6.82 -0.25
N GLY A 13 5.01 -7.88 -0.99
CA GLY A 13 5.87 -8.44 -2.04
C GLY A 13 5.83 -7.61 -3.34
N ASN A 14 6.46 -8.15 -4.40
CA ASN A 14 6.53 -7.49 -5.71
C ASN A 14 5.13 -7.13 -6.27
N ILE A 15 4.17 -8.04 -6.15
CA ILE A 15 2.80 -7.85 -6.67
C ILE A 15 2.07 -6.74 -5.90
N GLY A 16 2.04 -6.81 -4.57
CA GLY A 16 1.36 -5.81 -3.76
C GLY A 16 1.98 -4.43 -3.89
N THR A 17 3.30 -4.35 -3.99
CA THR A 17 4.02 -3.09 -4.17
C THR A 17 3.76 -2.45 -5.54
N ASP A 18 3.74 -3.24 -6.62
CA ASP A 18 3.37 -2.76 -7.95
C ASP A 18 1.89 -2.31 -7.99
N LEU A 19 0.99 -3.08 -7.39
CA LEU A 19 -0.42 -2.72 -7.26
C LEU A 19 -0.60 -1.39 -6.48
N MET A 20 0.12 -1.21 -5.37
CA MET A 20 0.11 0.04 -4.60
C MET A 20 0.50 1.23 -5.49
N ILE A 21 1.56 1.11 -6.29
CA ILE A 21 2.02 2.17 -7.19
C ILE A 21 0.94 2.48 -8.24
N LYS A 22 0.27 1.47 -8.78
CA LYS A 22 -0.87 1.65 -9.71
C LYS A 22 -2.04 2.38 -9.03
N VAL A 23 -2.41 1.99 -7.80
CA VAL A 23 -3.45 2.72 -7.05
C VAL A 23 -3.08 4.20 -6.86
N LEU A 24 -1.84 4.49 -6.45
CA LEU A 24 -1.38 5.86 -6.20
C LEU A 24 -1.33 6.73 -7.45
N ARG A 25 -0.94 6.16 -8.59
CA ARG A 25 -0.65 6.93 -9.81
C ARG A 25 -1.76 6.94 -10.84
N THR A 26 -2.54 5.86 -10.95
CA THR A 26 -3.45 5.67 -12.08
C THR A 26 -4.91 5.52 -11.68
N SER A 27 -5.20 5.18 -10.41
CA SER A 27 -6.58 4.94 -10.02
C SER A 27 -7.40 6.23 -9.92
N SER A 28 -8.50 6.28 -10.66
CA SER A 28 -9.55 7.30 -10.53
C SER A 28 -10.49 7.03 -9.36
N ASN A 29 -10.60 5.78 -8.91
CA ASN A 29 -11.62 5.31 -7.98
C ASN A 29 -11.08 4.90 -6.60
N LEU A 30 -9.78 4.61 -6.48
CA LEU A 30 -9.18 4.06 -5.25
C LEU A 30 -8.13 5.00 -4.66
N LYS A 31 -8.03 5.01 -3.34
CA LYS A 31 -7.03 5.73 -2.56
C LYS A 31 -6.33 4.76 -1.60
N MET A 32 -5.01 4.71 -1.64
CA MET A 32 -4.23 3.91 -0.69
C MET A 32 -4.43 4.42 0.74
N SER A 33 -4.70 3.48 1.66
CA SER A 33 -4.78 3.74 3.10
C SER A 33 -3.63 3.07 3.85
N VAL A 34 -3.43 1.76 3.68
CA VAL A 34 -2.39 1.00 4.40
C VAL A 34 -1.81 -0.13 3.53
N MET A 35 -0.51 -0.37 3.68
CA MET A 35 0.18 -1.57 3.22
C MET A 35 0.47 -2.47 4.43
N VAL A 36 0.01 -3.71 4.39
CA VAL A 36 0.14 -4.71 5.46
C VAL A 36 1.14 -5.77 5.02
N GLY A 37 2.14 -6.04 5.86
CA GLY A 37 3.08 -7.16 5.71
C GLY A 37 3.23 -7.91 7.03
N ILE A 38 4.16 -8.86 7.06
CA ILE A 38 4.57 -9.61 8.26
C ILE A 38 6.06 -9.46 8.59
N ASP A 39 6.85 -8.97 7.62
CA ASP A 39 8.29 -8.78 7.77
C ASP A 39 8.59 -7.28 7.90
N PRO A 40 9.05 -6.79 9.08
CA PRO A 40 9.41 -5.40 9.27
C PRO A 40 10.55 -4.92 8.35
N GLN A 41 11.35 -5.82 7.77
CA GLN A 41 12.43 -5.50 6.84
C GLN A 41 12.01 -5.53 5.35
N SER A 42 10.73 -5.72 5.05
CA SER A 42 10.22 -5.76 3.68
C SER A 42 10.49 -4.46 2.90
N ASP A 43 11.12 -4.54 1.72
CA ASP A 43 11.29 -3.36 0.83
C ASP A 43 9.94 -2.76 0.41
N GLY A 44 8.89 -3.58 0.25
CA GLY A 44 7.55 -3.10 -0.07
C GLY A 44 6.96 -2.21 1.03
N LEU A 45 7.18 -2.54 2.30
CA LEU A 45 6.80 -1.68 3.43
C LEU A 45 7.64 -0.40 3.46
N ALA A 46 8.95 -0.51 3.30
CA ALA A 46 9.83 0.66 3.24
C ALA A 46 9.44 1.60 2.08
N ARG A 47 9.04 1.04 0.94
CA ARG A 47 8.57 1.78 -0.24
C ARG A 47 7.23 2.45 0.01
N ALA A 48 6.27 1.76 0.64
CA ALA A 48 4.98 2.33 1.04
C ALA A 48 5.18 3.55 1.96
N GLN A 49 6.07 3.43 2.96
CA GLN A 49 6.39 4.51 3.88
C GLN A 49 7.02 5.72 3.17
N ARG A 50 7.97 5.50 2.24
CA ARG A 50 8.55 6.58 1.41
C ARG A 50 7.52 7.29 0.54
N MET A 51 6.43 6.61 0.17
CA MET A 51 5.33 7.16 -0.62
C MET A 51 4.19 7.73 0.23
N GLY A 52 4.34 7.78 1.56
CA GLY A 52 3.35 8.35 2.48
C GLY A 52 2.12 7.46 2.72
N VAL A 53 2.22 6.16 2.45
CA VAL A 53 1.18 5.16 2.76
C VAL A 53 1.47 4.60 4.16
N ALA A 54 0.43 4.47 5.00
CA ALA A 54 0.59 3.86 6.32
C ALA A 54 1.02 2.40 6.18
N THR A 55 1.79 1.89 7.14
CA THR A 55 2.31 0.51 7.10
C THR A 55 2.10 -0.20 8.42
N THR A 56 1.95 -1.53 8.35
CA THR A 56 2.07 -2.42 9.51
C THR A 56 2.77 -3.70 9.09
N HIS A 57 3.47 -4.32 10.04
CA HIS A 57 4.14 -5.61 9.88
C HIS A 57 3.55 -6.67 10.83
N GLU A 58 2.43 -6.38 11.51
CA GLU A 58 1.81 -7.29 12.48
C GLU A 58 0.92 -8.36 11.83
N GLY A 59 0.77 -8.32 10.50
CA GLY A 59 -0.15 -9.20 9.78
C GLY A 59 -1.62 -8.85 9.97
N VAL A 60 -2.48 -9.86 9.84
CA VAL A 60 -3.92 -9.85 10.16
C VAL A 60 -4.14 -10.74 11.37
#